data_AF-W9YSV3-F1
#
_entry.id   AF-W9YSV3-F1
#
_cell.length_a   1.000
_cell.length_b   1.000
_cell.length_c   1.000
_cell.angle_alpha   90.00
_cell.angle_beta   90.00
_cell.angle_gamma   90.00
#
_symmetry.space_group_name_H-M   'P 1'
#
loop_
_entity.id
_entity.type
_entity.pdbx_description
1 polymer ?
#
loop_
_entity_poly.entity_id
_entity_poly.type
_entity_poly.pdbx_seq_one_letter_code
_entity_poly.pdbx_strand_id
1 'polypeptide(L)'
;MADLLTDQVRALDQTRQRLLALHTSLIALRSDIATQSPLPSWPALQTHANLISNNLQTIVTQLSEHREAFQSTVAFPLPQFPGKERSFILETLLRTKLEPNVEEWVEEGENITLRPRKGDQRGLSDADLSALWQWAPGAANKEARKQKWGADFTLEEKQRGMSNVITGLHRELVEPPDEEGDEEYEEEEYEVTDEDEDEEDEDKMEVEQTKSETIPGGGTESAPILRSANQMSLQSVHKFMTTGR
;
A
#
# COMPACT_ATOMS: atom_id res chain seq x y z
N MET A 1 4.94 42.75 -4.93
CA MET A 1 5.14 41.29 -4.84
C MET A 1 4.04 40.69 -5.69
N ALA A 2 4.34 39.69 -6.52
CA ALA A 2 3.27 39.04 -7.28
C ALA A 2 2.42 38.24 -6.29
N ASP A 3 1.12 38.53 -6.24
CA ASP A 3 0.20 37.75 -5.42
C ASP A 3 0.09 36.34 -6.02
N LEU A 4 0.03 35.33 -5.14
CA LEU A 4 -0.14 33.95 -5.57
C LEU A 4 -1.48 33.80 -6.28
N LEU A 5 -1.46 33.12 -7.42
CA LEU A 5 -2.69 32.79 -8.14
C LEU A 5 -3.51 31.78 -7.32
N THR A 6 -4.83 31.83 -7.42
CA THR A 6 -5.75 30.94 -6.68
C THR A 6 -5.40 29.45 -6.91
N ASP A 7 -4.98 29.10 -8.12
CA ASP A 7 -4.57 27.73 -8.46
C ASP A 7 -3.29 27.29 -7.74
N GLN A 8 -2.32 28.20 -7.55
CA GLN A 8 -1.09 27.93 -6.81
C GLN A 8 -1.38 27.72 -5.32
N VAL A 9 -2.30 28.52 -4.76
CA VAL A 9 -2.77 28.36 -3.38
C VAL A 9 -3.47 27.02 -3.20
N ARG A 10 -4.31 26.62 -4.17
CA ARG A 10 -4.98 25.30 -4.15
C ARG A 10 -3.96 24.16 -4.20
N ALA A 11 -2.96 24.23 -5.08
CA ALA A 11 -1.90 23.24 -5.16
C ALA A 11 -1.10 23.13 -3.85
N LEU A 12 -0.79 24.26 -3.20
CA LEU A 12 -0.14 24.29 -1.89
C LEU A 12 -1.01 23.63 -0.81
N ASP A 13 -2.31 23.92 -0.74
CA ASP A 13 -3.17 23.27 0.26
C ASP A 13 -3.35 21.77 -0.03
N GLN A 14 -3.44 21.37 -1.30
CA GLN A 14 -3.51 19.96 -1.69
C GLN A 14 -2.24 19.20 -1.27
N THR A 15 -1.05 19.77 -1.52
CA THR A 15 0.21 19.16 -1.06
C THR A 15 0.30 19.13 0.47
N ARG A 16 -0.17 20.17 1.18
CA ARG A 16 -0.27 20.20 2.64
C ARG A 16 -1.13 19.05 3.16
N GLN A 17 -2.32 18.84 2.59
CA GLN A 17 -3.21 17.75 2.99
C GLN A 17 -2.56 16.37 2.80
N ARG A 18 -1.81 16.16 1.71
CA ARG A 18 -1.08 14.89 1.49
C ARG A 18 0.09 14.70 2.46
N LEU A 19 0.85 15.76 2.76
CA LEU A 19 1.90 15.70 3.77
C LEU A 19 1.33 15.38 5.16
N LEU A 20 0.16 15.92 5.50
CA LEU A 20 -0.54 15.58 6.73
C LEU A 20 -0.97 14.11 6.76
N ALA A 21 -1.50 13.57 5.66
CA ALA A 21 -1.85 12.15 5.56
C ALA A 21 -0.62 11.22 5.71
N LEU A 22 0.52 11.60 5.13
CA LEU A 22 1.79 10.88 5.34
C LEU A 22 2.21 10.94 6.81
N HIS A 23 2.15 12.12 7.43
CA HIS A 23 2.50 12.30 8.83
C HIS A 23 1.63 11.46 9.77
N THR A 24 0.31 11.41 9.56
CA THR A 24 -0.58 10.57 10.37
C THR A 24 -0.26 9.08 10.19
N SER A 25 0.06 8.63 8.97
CA SER A 25 0.50 7.24 8.73
C SER A 25 1.81 6.89 9.44
N LEU A 26 2.77 7.82 9.50
CA LEU A 26 4.03 7.65 10.21
C LEU A 26 3.84 7.62 11.74
N ILE A 27 2.96 8.47 12.27
CA ILE A 27 2.61 8.43 13.69
C ILE A 27 1.94 7.11 14.04
N ALA A 28 1.00 6.63 13.23
CA ALA A 28 0.33 5.35 13.44
C ALA A 28 1.36 4.20 13.48
N LEU A 29 2.26 4.13 12.51
CA LEU A 29 3.34 3.13 12.49
C LEU A 29 4.24 3.24 13.73
N ARG A 30 4.65 4.45 14.11
CA ARG A 30 5.48 4.66 15.30
C ARG A 30 4.76 4.20 16.57
N SER A 31 3.48 4.53 16.71
CA SER A 31 2.65 4.12 17.84
C SER A 31 2.55 2.60 17.90
N ASP A 32 2.28 1.95 16.77
CA ASP A 32 2.15 0.50 16.67
C ASP A 32 3.46 -0.22 17.08
N ILE A 33 4.60 0.28 16.61
CA ILE A 33 5.93 -0.23 17.01
C ILE A 33 6.23 0.01 18.50
N ALA A 34 5.81 1.15 19.05
CA ALA A 34 6.12 1.51 20.43
C ALA A 34 5.22 0.81 21.45
N THR A 35 3.97 0.51 21.07
CA THR A 35 2.96 -0.07 21.96
C THR A 35 2.96 -1.60 21.95
N GLN A 36 3.31 -2.23 20.82
CA GLN A 36 3.35 -3.69 20.73
C GLN A 36 4.68 -4.24 21.25
N SER A 37 4.61 -5.03 22.31
CA SER A 37 5.67 -5.94 22.77
C SER A 37 5.08 -7.36 22.79
N PRO A 38 5.39 -8.25 21.83
CA PRO A 38 6.48 -8.23 20.84
C PRO A 38 6.22 -7.30 19.64
N LEU A 39 7.23 -7.12 18.78
CA LEU A 39 7.14 -6.37 17.53
C LEU A 39 5.89 -6.78 16.71
N PRO A 40 5.28 -5.83 15.98
CA PRO A 40 4.13 -6.12 15.14
C PRO A 40 4.45 -7.21 14.11
N SER A 41 3.43 -7.97 13.75
CA SER A 41 3.57 -9.03 12.75
C SER A 41 4.08 -8.47 11.41
N TRP A 42 4.87 -9.26 10.67
CA TRP A 42 5.40 -8.84 9.37
C TRP A 42 4.31 -8.36 8.39
N PRO A 43 3.14 -9.03 8.26
CA PRO A 43 2.07 -8.52 7.40
C PRO A 43 1.60 -7.12 7.78
N ALA A 44 1.49 -6.82 9.09
CA ALA A 44 1.10 -5.49 9.56
C ALA A 44 2.18 -4.43 9.23
N LEU A 45 3.46 -4.77 9.37
CA LEU A 45 4.53 -3.86 8.96
C LEU A 45 4.50 -3.61 7.44
N GLN A 46 4.23 -4.65 6.65
CA GLN A 46 4.13 -4.56 5.20
C GLN A 46 2.95 -3.69 4.76
N THR A 47 1.79 -3.78 5.41
CA THR A 47 0.64 -2.92 5.08
C THR A 47 0.95 -1.45 5.36
N HIS A 48 1.57 -1.14 6.51
CA HIS A 48 2.01 0.23 6.83
C HIS A 48 3.05 0.74 5.84
N ALA A 49 4.03 -0.08 5.46
CA ALA A 49 5.05 0.30 4.47
C ALA A 49 4.43 0.57 3.09
N ASN A 50 3.46 -0.24 2.66
CA ASN A 50 2.72 -0.02 1.41
C ASN A 50 1.91 1.28 1.46
N LEU A 51 1.25 1.57 2.58
CA LEU A 51 0.50 2.82 2.77
C LEU A 51 1.40 4.05 2.67
N ILE A 52 2.56 4.01 3.34
CA ILE A 52 3.55 5.09 3.28
C ILE A 52 4.08 5.25 1.85
N SER A 53 4.41 4.15 1.17
CA SER A 53 4.87 4.16 -0.22
C SER A 53 3.85 4.80 -1.16
N ASN A 54 2.57 4.43 -1.05
CA ASN A 54 1.50 5.01 -1.87
C ASN A 54 1.31 6.51 -1.60
N ASN A 55 1.37 6.94 -0.34
CA ASN A 55 1.32 8.36 0.02
C ASN A 55 2.51 9.13 -0.57
N LEU A 56 3.73 8.58 -0.47
CA LEU A 56 4.92 9.18 -1.08
C LEU A 56 4.81 9.30 -2.59
N GLN A 57 4.35 8.25 -3.29
CA GLN A 57 4.13 8.29 -4.74
C GLN A 57 3.11 9.36 -5.13
N THR A 58 2.04 9.50 -4.34
CA THR A 58 1.02 10.54 -4.56
C THR A 58 1.61 11.95 -4.40
N ILE A 59 2.41 12.18 -3.35
CA ILE A 59 3.09 13.45 -3.10
C ILE A 59 4.06 13.78 -4.24
N VAL A 60 4.88 12.82 -4.67
CA VAL A 60 5.82 13.00 -5.79
C VAL A 60 5.08 13.37 -7.07
N THR A 61 3.97 12.69 -7.36
CA THR A 61 3.14 12.97 -8.53
C THR A 61 2.61 14.42 -8.49
N GLN A 62 2.04 14.84 -7.36
CA GLN A 62 1.53 16.22 -7.19
C GLN A 62 2.62 17.29 -7.29
N LEU A 63 3.79 17.04 -6.68
CA LEU A 63 4.94 17.95 -6.78
C LEU A 63 5.46 18.04 -8.21
N SER A 64 5.39 16.95 -8.98
CA SER A 64 5.79 16.94 -10.39
C SER A 64 4.79 17.68 -11.29
N GLU A 65 3.48 17.55 -11.02
CA GLU A 65 2.40 18.20 -11.77
C GLU A 65 2.44 19.73 -11.61
N HIS A 66 2.69 20.23 -10.39
CA HIS A 66 2.76 21.66 -10.09
C HIS A 66 4.21 22.18 -9.94
N ARG A 67 5.17 21.50 -10.57
CA ARG A 67 6.61 21.83 -10.44
C ARG A 67 6.94 23.29 -10.74
N GLU A 68 6.38 23.84 -11.82
CA GLU A 68 6.65 25.22 -12.22
C GLU A 68 6.21 26.21 -11.14
N ALA A 69 5.02 26.03 -10.58
CA ALA A 69 4.48 26.86 -9.51
C ALA A 69 5.35 26.81 -8.23
N PHE A 70 5.80 25.61 -7.83
CA PHE A 70 6.64 25.45 -6.65
C PHE A 70 8.05 26.02 -6.87
N GLN A 71 8.60 25.93 -8.09
CA GLN A 71 9.92 26.50 -8.40
C GLN A 71 9.90 28.02 -8.51
N SER A 72 8.81 28.62 -8.96
CA SER A 72 8.68 30.10 -9.05
C SER A 72 8.36 30.76 -7.71
N THR A 73 7.83 30.00 -6.75
CA THR A 73 7.38 30.52 -5.47
C THR A 73 8.50 30.49 -4.43
N VAL A 74 8.72 31.61 -3.75
CA VAL A 74 9.72 31.73 -2.67
C VAL A 74 9.01 31.94 -1.34
N ALA A 75 9.34 31.10 -0.35
CA ALA A 75 8.83 31.25 1.01
C ALA A 75 9.66 32.27 1.80
N PHE A 76 8.99 33.21 2.47
CA PHE A 76 9.60 34.18 3.38
C PHE A 76 8.70 34.39 4.61
N PRO A 77 9.26 34.75 5.78
CA PRO A 77 8.46 34.99 6.97
C PRO A 77 7.55 36.21 6.82
N LEU A 78 6.34 36.11 7.36
CA LEU A 78 5.44 37.26 7.45
C LEU A 78 5.96 38.30 8.44
N PRO A 79 5.62 39.60 8.28
CA PRO A 79 6.01 40.65 9.22
C PRO A 79 5.58 40.41 10.68
N GLN A 80 4.53 39.61 10.88
CA GLN A 80 4.02 39.21 12.20
C GLN A 80 4.86 38.14 12.90
N PHE A 81 5.80 37.50 12.19
CA PHE A 81 6.63 36.45 12.78
C PHE A 81 7.73 37.08 13.68
N PRO A 82 7.94 36.60 14.92
CA PRO A 82 8.93 37.15 15.86
C PRO A 82 10.37 36.74 15.48
N GLY A 83 10.89 37.32 14.39
CA GLY A 83 12.19 36.92 13.81
C GLY A 83 13.40 37.15 14.70
N LYS A 84 13.34 38.09 15.65
CA LYS A 84 14.44 38.37 16.59
C LYS A 84 14.53 37.35 17.74
N GLU A 85 13.39 36.87 18.21
CA GLU A 85 13.33 35.93 19.35
C GLU A 85 13.43 34.48 18.91
N ARG A 86 12.93 34.18 17.69
CA ARG A 86 12.77 32.81 17.18
C ARG A 86 13.47 32.60 15.84
N SER A 87 14.65 33.22 15.65
CA SER A 87 15.45 33.06 14.42
C SER A 87 15.82 31.61 14.16
N PHE A 88 16.23 30.87 15.19
CA PHE A 88 16.61 29.46 15.09
C PHE A 88 15.50 28.55 14.52
N ILE A 89 14.25 28.79 14.93
CA ILE A 89 13.09 28.03 14.43
C ILE A 89 12.88 28.34 12.95
N LEU A 90 13.01 29.61 12.55
CA LEU A 90 12.88 30.03 11.16
C LEU A 90 13.96 29.41 10.27
N GLU A 91 15.21 29.40 10.74
CA GLU A 91 16.32 28.75 10.04
C GLU A 91 16.06 27.25 9.86
N THR A 92 15.48 26.60 10.86
CA THR A 92 15.13 25.17 10.79
C THR A 92 13.97 24.91 9.82
N LEU A 93 12.91 25.74 9.84
CA LEU A 93 11.73 25.57 8.98
C LEU A 93 12.01 25.87 7.51
N LEU A 94 12.83 26.89 7.24
CA LEU A 94 13.19 27.30 5.87
C LEU A 94 14.48 26.62 5.37
N ARG A 95 15.01 25.63 6.11
CA ARG A 95 16.20 24.88 5.71
C ARG A 95 15.90 24.08 4.44
N THR A 96 16.66 24.35 3.39
CA THR A 96 16.65 23.56 2.13
C THR A 96 17.80 22.56 2.04
N LYS A 97 18.78 22.66 2.95
CA LYS A 97 19.91 21.75 3.01
C LYS A 97 19.43 20.35 3.44
N LEU A 98 19.84 19.33 2.69
CA LEU A 98 19.57 17.93 2.96
C LEU A 98 20.13 17.51 4.33
N GLU A 99 19.64 16.39 4.85
CA GLU A 99 20.21 15.77 6.05
C GLU A 99 21.56 15.11 5.71
N PRO A 100 22.54 15.10 6.63
CA PRO A 100 23.91 14.65 6.33
C PRO A 100 23.95 13.21 5.81
N ASN A 101 23.14 12.30 6.38
CA ASN A 101 23.06 10.92 5.89
C ASN A 101 22.56 10.84 4.43
N VAL A 102 21.68 11.75 4.03
CA VAL A 102 21.16 11.81 2.65
C VAL A 102 22.21 12.44 1.73
N GLU A 103 22.96 13.45 2.19
CA GLU A 103 24.09 14.02 1.46
C GLU A 103 25.17 12.96 1.17
N GLU A 104 25.54 12.16 2.17
CA GLU A 104 26.48 11.04 2.04
C GLU A 104 26.00 10.02 0.99
N TRP A 105 24.71 9.65 1.00
CA TRP A 105 24.15 8.73 0.02
C TRP A 105 24.13 9.30 -1.40
N VAL A 106 23.85 10.60 -1.55
CA VAL A 106 23.91 11.28 -2.86
C VAL A 106 25.35 11.30 -3.38
N GLU A 107 26.31 11.66 -2.54
CA GLU A 107 27.72 11.67 -2.90
C GLU A 107 28.24 10.27 -3.24
N GLU A 108 27.84 9.24 -2.49
CA GLU A 108 28.15 7.85 -2.81
C GLU A 108 27.55 7.44 -4.18
N GLY A 109 26.30 7.83 -4.45
CA GLY A 109 25.64 7.61 -5.73
C GLY A 109 26.40 8.25 -6.89
N GLU A 110 26.80 9.52 -6.75
CA GLU A 110 27.61 10.23 -7.74
C GLU A 110 28.96 9.51 -7.96
N ASN A 111 29.64 9.13 -6.88
CA ASN A 111 30.89 8.40 -6.95
C ASN A 111 30.74 7.04 -7.67
N ILE A 112 29.62 6.33 -7.48
CA ILE A 112 29.33 5.08 -8.19
C ILE A 112 29.16 5.34 -9.69
N THR A 113 28.48 6.42 -10.07
CA THR A 113 28.29 6.77 -11.49
C THR A 113 29.61 7.17 -12.17
N LEU A 114 30.49 7.85 -11.46
CA LEU A 114 31.80 8.29 -11.96
C LEU A 114 32.85 7.18 -11.98
N ARG A 115 32.68 6.13 -11.16
CA ARG A 115 33.60 4.98 -11.14
C ARG A 115 33.59 4.31 -12.51
N PRO A 116 34.74 4.25 -13.22
CA PRO A 116 34.82 3.57 -14.49
C PRO A 116 34.53 2.08 -14.26
N ARG A 117 33.47 1.58 -14.88
CA ARG A 117 33.13 0.15 -14.82
C ARG A 117 34.30 -0.62 -15.43
N LYS A 118 34.89 -1.53 -14.66
CA LYS A 118 36.05 -2.33 -15.08
C LYS A 118 35.59 -3.33 -16.14
N GLY A 119 35.66 -2.93 -17.41
CA GLY A 119 35.27 -3.72 -18.58
C GLY A 119 34.65 -2.83 -19.65
N ASP A 120 35.03 -3.06 -20.91
CA ASP A 120 34.66 -2.29 -22.12
C ASP A 120 33.16 -2.38 -22.49
N GLN A 121 32.31 -2.86 -21.58
CA GLN A 121 30.87 -2.88 -21.77
C GLN A 121 30.31 -1.50 -21.47
N ARG A 122 30.48 -0.60 -22.44
CA ARG A 122 29.62 0.57 -22.56
C ARG A 122 28.18 0.03 -22.61
N GLY A 123 27.43 0.26 -21.54
CA GLY A 123 26.04 -0.19 -21.46
C GLY A 123 25.19 0.38 -22.59
N LEU A 124 23.94 -0.05 -22.66
CA LEU A 124 22.94 0.57 -23.54
C LEU A 124 22.93 2.09 -23.31
N SER A 125 22.66 2.85 -24.38
CA SER A 125 22.46 4.29 -24.22
C SER A 125 21.24 4.54 -23.34
N ASP A 126 21.19 5.69 -22.65
CA ASP A 126 20.05 6.04 -21.78
C ASP A 126 18.72 6.09 -22.57
N ALA A 127 18.80 6.50 -23.84
CA ALA A 127 17.69 6.47 -24.77
C ALA A 127 17.22 5.03 -25.08
N ASP A 128 18.15 4.10 -25.35
CA ASP A 128 17.79 2.70 -25.61
C ASP A 128 17.26 2.01 -24.34
N LEU A 129 17.84 2.34 -23.19
CA LEU A 129 17.41 1.82 -21.88
C LEU A 129 16.00 2.30 -21.53
N SER A 130 15.70 3.59 -21.73
CA SER A 130 14.36 4.13 -21.51
C SER A 130 13.33 3.53 -22.48
N ALA A 131 13.68 3.37 -23.76
CA ALA A 131 12.84 2.67 -24.73
C ALA A 131 12.55 1.22 -24.32
N LEU A 132 13.56 0.51 -23.80
CA LEU A 132 13.40 -0.84 -23.27
C LEU A 132 12.44 -0.89 -22.07
N TRP A 133 12.59 0.03 -21.11
CA TRP A 133 11.71 0.10 -19.93
C TRP A 133 10.30 0.57 -20.24
N GLN A 134 10.09 1.35 -21.31
CA GLN A 134 8.74 1.67 -21.81
C GLN A 134 8.08 0.46 -22.48
N TRP A 135 8.84 -0.34 -23.23
CA TRP A 135 8.34 -1.54 -23.91
C TRP A 135 8.06 -2.71 -22.95
N ALA A 136 8.94 -2.92 -21.96
CA ALA A 136 8.94 -4.12 -21.11
C ALA A 136 7.61 -4.40 -20.37
N PRO A 137 6.94 -3.41 -19.75
CA PRO A 137 5.65 -3.63 -19.10
C PRO A 137 4.57 -4.10 -20.08
N GLY A 138 4.57 -3.57 -21.31
CA GLY A 138 3.61 -3.96 -22.34
C GLY A 138 3.81 -5.41 -22.80
N ALA A 139 5.06 -5.81 -23.02
CA ALA A 139 5.42 -7.18 -23.38
C ALA A 139 5.11 -8.17 -22.23
N ALA A 140 5.48 -7.82 -21.00
CA ALA A 140 5.19 -8.62 -19.82
C ALA A 140 3.68 -8.78 -19.61
N ASN A 141 2.91 -7.70 -19.73
CA ASN A 141 1.45 -7.74 -19.61
C ASN A 141 0.80 -8.55 -20.75
N LYS A 142 1.36 -8.53 -21.96
CA LYS A 142 0.87 -9.35 -23.08
C LYS A 142 1.03 -10.84 -22.80
N GLU A 143 2.16 -11.23 -22.20
CA GLU A 143 2.40 -12.63 -21.83
C GLU A 143 1.59 -13.05 -20.61
N ALA A 144 1.52 -12.18 -19.59
CA ALA A 144 0.69 -12.42 -18.41
C ALA A 144 -0.78 -12.66 -18.77
N ARG A 145 -1.34 -11.92 -19.74
CA ARG A 145 -2.72 -12.10 -20.21
C ARG A 145 -2.98 -13.43 -20.93
N LYS A 146 -1.95 -14.10 -21.45
CA LYS A 146 -2.10 -15.43 -22.07
C LYS A 146 -2.20 -16.55 -21.03
N GLN A 147 -1.64 -16.33 -19.85
CA GLN A 147 -1.59 -17.35 -18.79
C GLN A 147 -2.83 -17.30 -17.90
N LYS A 148 -3.26 -18.47 -17.41
CA LYS A 148 -4.34 -18.61 -16.42
C LYS A 148 -3.75 -18.36 -15.03
N TRP A 149 -3.97 -17.18 -14.46
CA TRP A 149 -3.54 -16.85 -13.09
C TRP A 149 -4.54 -17.32 -12.01
N GLY A 150 -5.18 -18.46 -12.21
CA GLY A 150 -6.25 -18.97 -11.33
C GLY A 150 -7.68 -18.73 -11.83
N ALA A 151 -7.86 -18.36 -13.10
CA ALA A 151 -9.15 -18.43 -13.77
C ALA A 151 -9.31 -19.79 -14.49
N ASP A 152 -10.48 -20.41 -14.40
CA ASP A 152 -10.75 -21.74 -14.97
C ASP A 152 -10.56 -21.78 -16.50
N PHE A 153 -10.74 -20.64 -17.18
CA PHE A 153 -10.68 -20.49 -18.64
C PHE A 153 -9.74 -19.37 -19.09
N THR A 154 -9.05 -19.58 -20.23
CA THR A 154 -8.23 -18.55 -20.87
C THR A 154 -9.15 -17.50 -21.48
N LEU A 155 -8.64 -16.29 -21.69
CA LEU A 155 -9.40 -15.24 -22.38
C LEU A 155 -9.79 -15.66 -23.82
N GLU A 156 -8.95 -16.45 -24.49
CA GLU A 156 -9.20 -16.99 -25.83
C GLU A 156 -10.31 -18.05 -25.83
N GLU A 157 -10.36 -18.90 -24.80
CA GLU A 157 -11.47 -19.85 -24.57
C GLU A 157 -12.79 -19.13 -24.24
N LYS A 158 -12.73 -18.04 -23.45
CA LYS A 158 -13.91 -17.20 -23.16
C LYS A 158 -14.45 -16.52 -24.42
N GLN A 159 -13.59 -16.06 -25.32
CA GLN A 159 -14.01 -15.42 -26.57
C GLN A 159 -14.52 -16.42 -27.62
N ARG A 160 -14.07 -17.68 -27.58
CA ARG A 160 -14.53 -18.76 -28.48
C ARG A 160 -15.83 -19.45 -28.02
N GLY A 161 -16.37 -19.04 -26.86
CA GLY A 161 -17.50 -19.69 -26.22
C GLY A 161 -17.03 -20.90 -25.41
N MET A 162 -17.46 -20.96 -24.15
CA MET A 162 -17.05 -21.99 -23.18
C MET A 162 -17.54 -23.42 -23.52
N SER A 163 -18.25 -23.60 -24.63
CA SER A 163 -18.85 -24.88 -25.03
C SER A 163 -17.86 -25.90 -25.60
N ASN A 164 -16.62 -25.51 -25.92
CA ASN A 164 -15.65 -26.37 -26.61
C ASN A 164 -14.26 -26.40 -25.93
N VAL A 165 -14.22 -26.32 -24.58
CA VAL A 165 -12.96 -26.37 -23.83
C VAL A 165 -12.57 -27.84 -23.53
N ILE A 166 -11.46 -28.28 -24.10
CA ILE A 166 -10.97 -29.68 -24.05
C ILE A 166 -10.23 -30.00 -22.73
N THR A 167 -9.90 -28.99 -21.91
CA THR A 167 -9.21 -29.21 -20.63
C THR A 167 -10.21 -29.57 -19.54
N GLY A 168 -10.51 -30.86 -19.43
CA GLY A 168 -11.46 -31.45 -18.50
C GLY A 168 -11.04 -31.36 -17.03
N LEU A 169 -11.22 -30.19 -16.41
CA LEU A 169 -11.45 -30.08 -14.97
C LEU A 169 -12.55 -29.03 -14.74
N HIS A 170 -13.78 -29.43 -15.07
CA HIS A 170 -14.97 -28.72 -14.60
C HIS A 170 -15.01 -28.85 -13.08
N ARG A 171 -14.64 -27.81 -12.33
CA ARG A 171 -15.19 -27.66 -10.99
C ARG A 171 -16.66 -27.35 -11.17
N GLU A 172 -17.53 -28.16 -10.57
CA GLU A 172 -18.97 -27.90 -10.56
C GLU A 172 -19.20 -26.48 -10.06
N LEU A 173 -19.78 -25.66 -10.93
CA LEU A 173 -20.29 -24.35 -10.59
C LEU A 173 -21.39 -24.60 -9.56
N VAL A 174 -21.15 -24.31 -8.28
CA VAL A 174 -22.22 -24.24 -7.29
C VAL A 174 -22.98 -22.96 -7.63
N GLU A 175 -24.02 -23.11 -8.44
CA GLU A 175 -24.98 -22.05 -8.69
C GLU A 175 -25.67 -21.73 -7.36
N PRO A 176 -25.73 -20.45 -6.94
CA PRO A 176 -26.55 -20.09 -5.80
C PRO A 176 -28.00 -20.50 -6.12
N PRO A 177 -28.72 -21.11 -5.16
CA PRO A 177 -30.08 -21.57 -5.41
C PRO A 177 -30.96 -20.37 -5.81
N ASP A 178 -31.62 -20.50 -6.95
CA ASP A 178 -32.65 -19.58 -7.42
C ASP A 178 -33.84 -19.65 -6.45
N GLU A 179 -33.90 -18.74 -5.48
CA GLU A 179 -35.13 -18.48 -4.73
C GLU A 179 -36.00 -17.50 -5.53
N GLU A 180 -36.72 -18.04 -6.52
CA GLU A 180 -38.03 -17.50 -6.92
C GLU A 180 -39.01 -17.77 -5.76
N GLY A 181 -38.93 -16.92 -4.73
CA GLY A 181 -39.88 -16.83 -3.63
C GLY A 181 -40.46 -15.42 -3.61
N ASP A 182 -41.72 -15.32 -4.01
CA ASP A 182 -42.57 -14.13 -3.93
C ASP A 182 -42.70 -13.67 -2.47
N GLU A 183 -41.96 -12.63 -2.08
CA GLU A 183 -42.16 -11.89 -0.84
C GLU A 183 -42.24 -10.39 -1.15
N GLU A 184 -43.46 -9.85 -1.01
CA GLU A 184 -43.80 -8.42 -1.05
C GLU A 184 -42.84 -7.61 -0.16
N TYR A 185 -42.00 -6.78 -0.79
CA TYR A 185 -41.28 -5.74 -0.09
C TYR A 185 -42.24 -4.55 0.14
N GLU A 186 -42.80 -4.45 1.35
CA GLU A 186 -43.39 -3.20 1.81
C GLU A 186 -42.30 -2.13 1.91
N GLU A 187 -42.51 -1.05 1.17
CA GLU A 187 -41.61 0.11 1.07
C GLU A 187 -41.74 0.95 2.35
N GLU A 188 -40.92 0.67 3.37
CA GLU A 188 -40.76 1.59 4.52
C GLU A 188 -39.82 2.74 4.15
N GLU A 189 -40.43 3.88 3.85
CA GLU A 189 -39.83 5.19 3.64
C GLU A 189 -39.18 5.71 4.95
N TYR A 190 -37.85 5.60 5.06
CA TYR A 190 -37.10 6.23 6.15
C TYR A 190 -36.78 7.69 5.78
N GLU A 191 -37.60 8.60 6.32
CA GLU A 191 -37.42 10.05 6.28
C GLU A 191 -36.15 10.43 7.07
N VAL A 192 -35.17 11.05 6.40
CA VAL A 192 -34.00 11.64 7.04
C VAL A 192 -34.40 12.99 7.64
N THR A 193 -34.51 13.04 8.97
CA THR A 193 -34.59 14.29 9.72
C THR A 193 -33.20 14.64 10.28
N ASP A 194 -32.61 15.70 9.73
CA ASP A 194 -31.49 16.43 10.31
C ASP A 194 -32.01 17.30 11.48
N GLU A 195 -31.67 16.97 12.73
CA GLU A 195 -31.61 17.97 13.82
C GLU A 195 -30.44 17.65 14.77
N ASP A 196 -29.54 18.63 14.89
CA ASP A 196 -28.45 18.73 15.85
C ASP A 196 -28.96 18.82 17.31
N GLU A 197 -28.20 18.30 18.28
CA GLU A 197 -27.76 19.00 19.53
C GLU A 197 -27.21 18.01 20.58
N ASP A 198 -25.91 18.19 20.87
CA ASP A 198 -25.15 18.19 22.13
C ASP A 198 -25.52 17.36 23.39
N GLU A 199 -24.42 17.08 24.13
CA GLU A 199 -24.25 16.80 25.57
C GLU A 199 -24.01 15.36 26.07
N GLU A 200 -22.71 15.14 26.37
CA GLU A 200 -22.12 14.68 27.65
C GLU A 200 -22.49 13.32 28.32
N ASP A 201 -21.40 12.63 28.65
CA ASP A 201 -21.12 11.85 29.85
C ASP A 201 -21.28 10.31 29.93
N GLU A 202 -20.11 9.73 30.20
CA GLU A 202 -19.78 8.75 31.24
C GLU A 202 -20.23 7.27 31.14
N ASP A 203 -19.19 6.43 31.00
CA ASP A 203 -18.87 5.27 31.82
C ASP A 203 -19.59 3.91 31.66
N LYS A 204 -18.70 2.90 31.59
CA LYS A 204 -18.84 1.48 32.01
C LYS A 204 -19.62 0.54 31.09
N MET A 205 -18.88 -0.38 30.45
CA MET A 205 -19.39 -1.71 30.15
C MET A 205 -18.39 -2.76 30.64
N GLU A 206 -18.87 -3.50 31.64
CA GLU A 206 -18.24 -4.52 32.44
C GLU A 206 -18.18 -5.87 31.69
N VAL A 207 -17.19 -6.68 32.06
CA VAL A 207 -16.90 -8.00 31.50
C VAL A 207 -17.94 -9.01 31.97
N GLU A 208 -18.62 -9.71 31.05
CA GLU A 208 -19.38 -10.92 31.38
C GLU A 208 -18.88 -12.14 30.61
N GLN A 209 -18.42 -13.12 31.38
CA GLN A 209 -18.00 -14.45 30.94
C GLN A 209 -19.24 -15.32 30.73
N THR A 210 -19.52 -15.76 29.50
CA THR A 210 -20.54 -16.79 29.26
C THR A 210 -19.93 -18.19 29.25
N LYS A 211 -20.16 -18.81 30.40
CA LYS A 211 -20.07 -20.21 30.80
C LYS A 211 -20.43 -21.23 29.73
N SER A 212 -19.57 -22.23 29.62
CA SER A 212 -19.73 -23.50 28.91
C SER A 212 -20.90 -24.33 29.41
N GLU A 213 -21.77 -24.78 28.50
CA GLU A 213 -22.77 -25.83 28.76
C GLU A 213 -22.40 -27.12 27.99
N THR A 214 -22.43 -28.22 28.72
CA THR A 214 -22.05 -29.57 28.31
C THR A 214 -23.31 -30.42 28.29
N ILE A 215 -23.62 -31.10 27.18
CA ILE A 215 -24.51 -32.27 27.18
C ILE A 215 -23.87 -33.39 26.32
N PRO A 216 -23.93 -34.66 26.75
CA PRO A 216 -23.06 -35.72 26.28
C PRO A 216 -23.71 -36.69 25.28
N GLY A 217 -22.88 -37.31 24.44
CA GLY A 217 -23.03 -38.71 24.07
C GLY A 217 -23.46 -39.03 22.63
N GLY A 218 -22.52 -39.59 21.87
CA GLY A 218 -22.80 -40.67 20.92
C GLY A 218 -22.43 -40.40 19.46
N GLY A 219 -21.44 -41.13 18.94
CA GLY A 219 -21.29 -41.35 17.50
C GLY A 219 -19.90 -41.06 16.96
N THR A 220 -19.04 -42.07 17.01
CA THR A 220 -17.83 -42.24 16.21
C THR A 220 -18.01 -41.84 14.75
N GLU A 221 -17.17 -40.94 14.24
CA GLU A 221 -16.53 -41.06 12.92
C GLU A 221 -15.38 -40.06 12.82
N SER A 222 -14.18 -40.62 12.73
CA SER A 222 -12.91 -39.91 12.63
C SER A 222 -12.76 -39.24 11.27
N ALA A 223 -12.83 -37.90 11.25
CA ALA A 223 -12.37 -37.11 10.11
C ALA A 223 -10.83 -37.24 9.96
N PRO A 224 -10.30 -37.49 8.75
CA PRO A 224 -8.88 -37.71 8.56
C PRO A 224 -8.12 -36.39 8.71
N ILE A 225 -7.20 -36.36 9.67
CA ILE A 225 -6.14 -35.35 9.78
C ILE A 225 -5.42 -35.32 8.43
N LEU A 226 -5.52 -34.19 7.72
CA LEU A 226 -4.68 -33.90 6.57
C LEU A 226 -3.23 -34.02 7.03
N ARG A 227 -2.59 -35.10 6.59
CA ARG A 227 -1.18 -35.38 6.86
C ARG A 227 -0.38 -34.19 6.38
N SER A 228 0.19 -33.45 7.33
CA SER A 228 1.27 -32.49 7.08
C SER A 228 2.26 -33.16 6.13
N ALA A 229 2.34 -32.62 4.92
CA ALA A 229 3.36 -33.03 3.96
C ALA A 229 4.72 -32.84 4.64
N ASN A 230 5.49 -33.92 4.76
CA ASN A 230 6.81 -33.98 5.39
C ASN A 230 7.63 -32.72 5.12
N GLN A 231 7.60 -31.76 6.04
CA GLN A 231 8.48 -30.61 6.00
C GLN A 231 9.88 -31.12 6.33
N MET A 232 10.81 -30.98 5.37
CA MET A 232 12.21 -31.35 5.62
C MET A 232 12.76 -30.51 6.77
N SER A 233 13.57 -31.12 7.63
CA SER A 233 14.18 -30.40 8.75
C SER A 233 15.03 -29.23 8.24
N LEU A 234 15.02 -28.11 8.98
CA LEU A 234 15.81 -26.92 8.65
C LEU A 234 17.30 -27.23 8.44
N GLN A 235 17.81 -28.27 9.10
CA GLN A 235 19.19 -28.73 8.91
C GLN A 235 19.41 -29.32 7.51
N SER A 236 18.45 -30.05 6.95
CA SER A 236 18.52 -30.53 5.56
C SER A 236 18.45 -29.39 4.56
N VAL A 237 17.60 -28.39 4.79
CA VAL A 237 17.50 -27.20 3.92
C VAL A 237 18.80 -26.41 3.93
N HIS A 238 19.38 -26.15 5.11
CA HIS A 238 20.65 -25.43 5.23
C HIS A 238 21.82 -26.19 4.59
N LYS A 239 21.83 -27.53 4.71
CA LYS A 239 22.84 -28.37 4.06
C LYS A 239 22.73 -28.35 2.54
N PHE A 240 21.51 -28.36 2.00
CA PHE A 240 21.28 -28.25 0.55
C PHE A 240 21.76 -26.89 0.01
N MET A 241 21.48 -25.79 0.72
CA MET A 241 21.90 -24.44 0.33
C MET A 241 23.42 -24.21 0.40
N THR A 242 24.11 -24.89 1.31
CA THR A 242 25.55 -24.69 1.54
C THR A 242 26.43 -25.67 0.76
N THR A 243 25.93 -26.89 0.48
CA THR A 243 26.74 -27.95 -0.14
C THR A 243 26.19 -28.52 -1.44
N GLY A 244 25.02 -28.07 -1.91
CA GLY A 244 24.53 -28.34 -3.26
C GLY A 244 24.26 -29.80 -3.60
N ARG A 245 23.83 -30.62 -2.63
CA ARG A 245 23.28 -31.97 -2.85
C ARG A 245 22.16 -32.28 -1.89
#